data_AF-A0A8T3MNC1-F1
#
_entry.id   AF-A0A8T3MNC1-F1
#
_cell.length_a   1.000
_cell.length_b   1.000
_cell.length_c   1.000
_cell.angle_alpha   90.00
_cell.angle_beta   90.00
_cell.angle_gamma   90.00
#
_symmetry.space_group_name_H-M   'P 1'
#
loop_
_entity.id
_entity.type
_entity.pdbx_description
1 polymer ?
#
loop_
_entity_poly.entity_id
_entity_poly.type
_entity_poly.pdbx_seq_one_letter_code
_entity_poly.pdbx_strand_id
1 'polypeptide(L)' 'PYEEAVMNTPILEQYATPDDFKAIDILRTIRSFDPCMPCTTHVYAGSRTIVQEVTTCACELDE' A
#
# COMPACT_ATOMS: atom_id res chain seq x y z
N PRO A 1 1.65 10.13 -7.31
CA PRO A 1 1.00 10.88 -6.21
C PRO A 1 1.44 10.40 -4.82
N TYR A 2 1.53 9.08 -4.56
CA TYR A 2 1.90 8.56 -3.24
C TYR A 2 3.33 8.92 -2.84
N GLU A 3 4.29 8.71 -3.74
CA GLU A 3 5.72 9.01 -3.49
C GLU A 3 5.94 10.50 -3.15
N GLU A 4 5.36 11.39 -3.96
CA GLU A 4 5.44 12.84 -3.74
C GLU A 4 4.76 13.27 -2.41
N ALA A 5 3.60 12.70 -2.08
CA ALA A 5 2.90 13.01 -0.84
C ALA A 5 3.69 12.57 0.40
N VAL A 6 4.32 11.39 0.35
CA VAL A 6 5.17 10.90 1.45
C VAL A 6 6.43 11.76 1.60
N MET A 7 7.10 12.12 0.50
CA MET A 7 8.30 12.97 0.54
C MET A 7 8.03 14.36 1.12
N ASN A 8 6.81 14.87 0.96
CA ASN A 8 6.40 16.18 1.48
C ASN A 8 5.79 16.13 2.88
N THR A 9 5.67 14.95 3.51
CA THR A 9 5.07 14.83 4.85
C THR A 9 6.14 14.85 5.93
N PRO A 10 6.11 15.82 6.88
CA PRO A 10 7.03 15.82 8.02
C PRO A 10 6.74 14.67 8.98
N ILE A 11 7.79 14.09 9.57
CA ILE A 11 7.67 13.04 10.59
C ILE A 11 7.46 13.72 11.95
N LEU A 12 6.29 13.51 12.55
CA LEU A 12 5.89 14.06 13.86
C LEU A 12 5.91 13.01 14.97
N GLU A 13 5.96 11.74 14.59
CA GLU A 13 6.09 10.59 15.50
C GLU A 13 7.27 10.75 16.45
N GLN A 14 7.00 10.61 17.75
CA GLN A 14 8.02 10.59 18.79
C GLN A 14 8.38 9.14 19.10
N TYR A 15 9.65 8.79 18.94
CA TYR A 15 10.19 7.46 19.21
C TYR A 15 11.51 7.58 19.97
N ALA A 16 11.78 6.64 20.87
CA ALA A 16 12.98 6.66 21.71
C ALA A 16 14.18 6.02 21.00
N THR A 17 13.92 4.94 20.26
CA THR A 17 14.92 4.23 19.45
C THR A 17 14.40 3.98 18.03
N PRO A 18 15.28 3.79 17.04
CA PRO A 18 14.86 3.48 15.67
C PRO A 18 13.97 2.23 15.56
N ASP A 19 14.11 1.27 16.47
CA ASP A 19 13.28 0.06 16.51
C ASP A 19 11.84 0.34 16.95
N ASP A 20 11.60 1.46 17.65
CA ASP A 20 10.26 1.88 18.09
C ASP A 20 9.48 2.62 17.00
N PHE A 21 10.10 2.91 15.86
CA PHE A 21 9.49 3.71 14.79
C PHE A 21 8.39 2.91 14.06
N LYS A 22 7.15 3.43 14.09
CA LYS A 22 5.98 2.78 13.47
C LYS A 22 5.52 3.44 12.18
N ALA A 23 6.16 4.53 11.76
CA ALA A 23 5.85 5.28 10.55
C ALA A 23 4.40 5.77 10.47
N ILE A 24 3.81 6.21 11.59
CA ILE A 24 2.38 6.54 11.66
C ILE A 24 2.00 7.69 10.71
N ASP A 25 2.88 8.67 10.54
CA ASP A 25 2.62 9.82 9.67
C ASP A 25 2.67 9.45 8.18
N ILE A 26 3.55 8.50 7.82
CA ILE A 26 3.61 7.92 6.46
C ILE A 26 2.35 7.09 6.21
N LEU A 27 1.96 6.26 7.18
CA LEU A 27 0.76 5.43 7.10
C LEU A 27 -0.52 6.27 7.01
N ARG A 28 -0.60 7.40 7.71
CA ARG A 28 -1.71 8.36 7.61
C ARG A 28 -1.77 8.99 6.21
N THR A 29 -0.62 9.36 5.66
CA THR A 29 -0.52 9.97 4.32
C THR A 29 -0.93 9.00 3.23
N ILE A 30 -0.50 7.75 3.30
CA ILE A 30 -0.88 6.74 2.30
C ILE A 30 -2.36 6.37 2.44
N ARG A 31 -2.88 6.19 3.66
CA ARG A 31 -4.29 5.84 3.88
C ARG A 31 -5.27 6.96 3.54
N SER A 32 -4.84 8.23 3.49
CA SER A 32 -5.72 9.33 3.07
C SER A 32 -6.15 9.23 1.60
N PHE A 33 -5.39 8.48 0.78
CA PHE A 33 -5.71 8.22 -0.62
C PHE A 33 -6.59 6.98 -0.84
N ASP A 34 -7.00 6.29 0.22
CA ASP A 34 -7.76 5.03 0.16
C ASP A 34 -7.17 4.02 -0.86
N PRO A 35 -5.92 3.56 -0.65
CA PRO A 35 -5.21 2.75 -1.63
C PRO A 35 -5.85 1.34 -1.73
N CYS A 36 -6.65 1.13 -2.77
CA CYS A 36 -7.18 -0.18 -3.13
C CYS A 36 -6.21 -0.93 -4.06
N MET A 37 -5.33 -1.75 -3.49
CA MET A 37 -4.35 -2.54 -4.25
C MET A 37 -4.97 -3.47 -5.30
N PRO A 38 -6.10 -4.18 -5.03
CA PRO A 38 -6.79 -4.95 -6.06
C PRO A 38 -7.26 -4.08 -7.23
N CYS A 39 -7.79 -2.88 -6.94
CA CYS A 39 -8.27 -1.95 -7.95
C CYS A 39 -7.15 -1.43 -8.85
N THR A 40 -5.94 -1.23 -8.30
CA THR A 40 -4.79 -0.71 -9.06
C THR A 40 -4.03 -1.75 -9.88
N THR A 41 -4.26 -3.05 -9.61
CA THR A 41 -3.50 -4.16 -10.21
C THR A 41 -4.32 -5.05 -11.13
N HIS A 42 -5.54 -4.66 -11.49
CA HIS A 42 -6.25 -5.25 -12.61
C HIS A 42 -5.45 -5.04 -13.90
N VAL A 43 -4.63 -6.03 -14.28
CA VAL A 43 -3.88 -6.01 -15.53
C VAL A 43 -4.83 -6.45 -16.64
N TYR A 44 -5.13 -5.52 -17.56
CA TYR A 44 -5.90 -5.82 -18.76
C TYR A 44 -5.05 -6.65 -19.72
N ALA A 45 -5.38 -7.95 -19.88
CA ALA A 45 -4.71 -8.88 -20.79
C ALA A 45 -5.62 -9.20 -22.00
N GLY A 46 -6.05 -8.17 -22.74
CA GLY A 46 -6.89 -8.33 -23.93
C GLY A 46 -8.33 -8.72 -23.59
N SER A 47 -8.80 -9.91 -23.98
CA SER A 47 -10.19 -10.36 -23.72
C SER A 47 -10.42 -10.92 -22.30
N ARG A 48 -9.39 -10.90 -21.44
CA ARG A 48 -9.44 -11.44 -20.08
C ARG A 48 -8.80 -10.42 -19.13
N THR A 49 -9.47 -10.18 -18.00
CA THR A 49 -8.90 -9.40 -16.89
C THR A 49 -8.27 -10.38 -15.92
N ILE A 50 -6.95 -10.28 -15.70
CA ILE A 50 -6.29 -11.05 -14.64
C ILE A 50 -6.47 -10.23 -13.37
N VAL A 51 -7.30 -10.73 -12.46
CA VAL A 51 -7.45 -10.17 -11.11
C VAL A 51 -6.46 -10.92 -10.22
N GLN A 52 -5.22 -10.45 -10.14
CA GLN A 52 -4.33 -10.95 -9.10
C GLN A 52 -4.76 -10.31 -7.79
N GLU A 53 -5.11 -11.12 -6.79
CA GLU A 53 -5.46 -10.60 -5.47
C GLU A 53 -4.17 -10.22 -4.74
N VAL A 54 -3.91 -8.91 -4.60
CA VAL A 54 -2.63 -8.39 -4.06
C VAL A 54 -2.74 -8.05 -2.57
N THR A 55 -3.92 -8.21 -1.97
CA THR A 55 -4.17 -7.95 -0.54
C THR A 55 -4.19 -9.20 0.33
N THR A 56 -4.24 -10.40 -0.25
CA THR A 56 -4.19 -11.67 0.49
C THR A 56 -2.82 -12.30 0.27
N CYS A 57 -2.06 -12.48 1.35
CA CYS A 57 -0.98 -13.46 1.38
C CYS A 57 -1.59 -14.86 1.52
N ALA A 58 -2.50 -15.21 0.62
CA ALA A 58 -3.13 -16.53 0.49
C ALA A 58 -3.14 -16.87 -0.99
N CYS A 59 -1.96 -17.19 -1.50
CA CYS A 59 -1.84 -18.01 -2.69
C CYS A 59 -2.37 -19.41 -2.32
N GLU A 60 -3.68 -19.63 -2.38
CA GLU A 60 -4.19 -20.98 -2.59
C GLU A 60 -4.07 -21.26 -4.09
N LEU A 61 -3.27 -22.27 -4.43
CA LEU A 61 -3.35 -22.90 -5.74
C LEU A 61 -4.59 -23.78 -5.69
N ASP A 62 -5.67 -23.37 -6.34
CA ASP A 62 -6.78 -24.27 -6.63
C ASP A 62 -6.22 -25.44 -7.48
N GLU A 63 -6.32 -26.68 -6.99
CA GLU A 63 -6.15 -27.89 -7.81
C GLU A 63 -7.26 -28.03 -8.85
#